data_AF-A0A316DY56-F1
#
_entry.id   AF-A0A316DY56-F1
#
_cell.length_a   1.000
_cell.length_b   1.000
_cell.length_c   1.000
_cell.angle_alpha   90.00
_cell.angle_beta   90.00
_cell.angle_gamma   90.00
#
_symmetry.space_group_name_H-M   'P 1'
#
loop_
_entity.id
_entity.type
_entity.pdbx_description
1 polymer ?
#
loop_
_entity_poly.entity_id
_entity_poly.type
_entity_poly.pdbx_seq_one_letter_code
_entity_poly.pdbx_strand_id
1 'polypeptide(L)' 'MEDELELETLINQLRQQMTLAYEEKGTLTDACVIAISQELDTHIVRAQSLKSKVKTEVDVSSSSTFT' A
#
# COMPACT_ATOMS: atom_id res chain seq x y z
N MET A 1 -9.79 2.06 11.17
CA MET A 1 -8.76 1.14 11.72
C MET A 1 -8.87 -0.25 11.10
N GLU A 2 -10.07 -0.83 10.99
CA GLU A 2 -10.25 -2.15 10.33
C GLU A 2 -9.77 -2.15 8.86
N ASP A 3 -10.11 -1.13 8.07
CA ASP A 3 -9.66 -1.03 6.67
C ASP A 3 -8.13 -0.95 6.50
N GLU A 4 -7.41 -0.42 7.51
CA GLU A 4 -5.95 -0.30 7.47
C GLU A 4 -5.29 -1.64 7.77
N LEU A 5 -5.84 -2.39 8.74
CA LEU A 5 -5.38 -3.74 9.07
C LEU A 5 -5.62 -4.73 7.93
N GLU A 6 -6.80 -4.66 7.28
CA GLU A 6 -7.12 -5.47 6.12
C GLU A 6 -6.18 -5.18 4.95
N LEU A 7 -5.88 -3.90 4.72
CA LEU A 7 -4.97 -3.49 3.65
C LEU A 7 -3.53 -3.93 3.92
N GLU A 8 -3.04 -3.83 5.16
CA GLU A 8 -1.72 -4.35 5.54
C GLU A 8 -1.65 -5.88 5.42
N THR A 9 -2.72 -6.59 5.77
CA THR A 9 -2.81 -8.05 5.63
C THR A 9 -2.75 -8.45 4.15
N LEU A 10 -3.49 -7.75 3.29
CA LEU A 10 -3.50 -7.99 1.85
C LEU A 10 -2.13 -7.74 1.22
N ILE A 11 -1.44 -6.65 1.60
CA ILE A 11 -0.09 -6.35 1.13
C ILE A 11 0.88 -7.47 1.53
N ASN A 12 0.78 -7.99 2.76
CA ASN A 12 1.64 -9.09 3.20
C ASN A 12 1.36 -10.39 2.45
N GLN A 13 0.10 -10.69 2.15
CA GLN A 13 -0.27 -11.84 1.31
C GLN A 13 0.30 -11.71 -0.10
N LEU A 14 0.15 -10.53 -0.73
CA LEU A 14 0.68 -10.27 -2.07
C LEU A 14 2.21 -10.38 -2.12
N ARG A 15 2.92 -9.93 -1.07
CA ARG A 15 4.38 -10.12 -0.95
C ARG A 15 4.75 -11.59 -0.94
N GLN A 16 4.01 -12.40 -0.19
CA GLN A 16 4.28 -13.83 -0.09
C GLN A 16 3.99 -14.53 -1.43
N GLN A 17 2.91 -14.15 -2.11
CA GLN A 17 2.60 -14.65 -3.45
C GLN A 17 3.66 -14.25 -4.48
N MET A 18 4.19 -13.01 -4.40
CA MET A 18 5.26 -12.55 -5.29
C MET A 18 6.53 -13.36 -5.12
N THR A 19 6.93 -13.64 -3.87
CA THR A 19 8.08 -14.50 -3.58
C THR A 19 7.89 -15.89 -4.16
N LEU A 20 6.73 -16.53 -3.93
CA LEU A 20 6.44 -17.86 -4.45
C LEU A 20 6.41 -17.88 -5.98
N ALA A 21 5.80 -16.87 -6.61
CA ALA A 21 5.76 -16.76 -8.07
C ALA A 21 7.17 -16.57 -8.65
N TYR A 22 8.03 -15.79 -7.99
CA TYR A 22 9.42 -15.64 -8.40
C TYR A 22 10.24 -16.93 -8.21
N GLU A 23 10.05 -17.64 -7.10
CA GLU A 23 10.69 -18.93 -6.85
C GLU A 23 10.27 -19.99 -7.87
N GLU A 24 9.00 -20.00 -8.29
CA GLU A 24 8.48 -20.95 -9.28
C GLU A 24 8.94 -20.62 -10.71
N LYS A 25 8.91 -19.34 -11.08
CA LYS A 25 9.19 -18.90 -12.47
C LYS A 25 10.66 -18.59 -12.72
N GLY A 26 11.41 -18.24 -11.69
CA GLY A 26 12.83 -17.89 -11.76
C GLY A 26 13.13 -16.58 -12.48
N THR A 27 12.11 -15.76 -12.79
CA THR A 27 12.28 -14.47 -13.46
C THR A 27 11.23 -13.45 -13.03
N LEU A 28 11.63 -12.18 -12.96
CA LEU A 28 10.75 -11.05 -12.70
C LEU A 28 9.92 -10.63 -13.92
N THR A 29 10.27 -11.12 -15.12
CA THR A 29 9.59 -10.77 -16.37
C THR A 29 8.41 -11.67 -16.68
N ASP A 30 8.13 -12.66 -15.83
CA ASP A 30 6.96 -13.53 -15.98
C ASP A 30 5.67 -12.74 -15.78
N ALA A 31 4.65 -13.02 -16.59
CA ALA A 31 3.38 -12.29 -16.57
C ALA A 31 2.67 -12.38 -15.21
N CYS A 32 2.81 -13.50 -14.50
CA CYS A 32 2.23 -13.68 -13.17
C CYS A 32 2.96 -12.82 -12.14
N VAL A 33 4.30 -12.83 -12.16
CA VAL A 33 5.12 -12.02 -11.25
C VAL A 33 4.88 -10.52 -11.48
N ILE A 34 4.75 -10.11 -12.74
CA ILE A 34 4.41 -8.72 -13.10
C ILE A 34 3.01 -8.34 -12.59
N ALA A 35 2.01 -9.19 -12.78
CA ALA A 35 0.64 -8.91 -12.33
C ALA A 35 0.59 -8.73 -10.81
N ILE A 36 1.22 -9.63 -10.06
CA ILE A 36 1.30 -9.54 -8.59
C ILE A 36 2.04 -8.25 -8.19
N SER A 37 3.14 -7.91 -8.86
CA SER A 37 3.90 -6.68 -8.58
C SER A 37 3.06 -5.41 -8.76
N GLN A 38 2.28 -5.33 -9.85
CA GLN A 38 1.43 -4.17 -10.14
C GLN A 38 0.28 -4.03 -9.11
N GLU A 39 -0.29 -5.15 -8.68
CA GLU A 39 -1.31 -5.16 -7.64
C GLU A 39 -0.74 -4.72 -6.29
N LEU A 40 0.46 -5.18 -5.96
CA LEU A 40 1.18 -4.81 -4.75
C LEU A 40 1.47 -3.29 -4.70
N ASP A 41 1.93 -2.71 -5.81
CA ASP A 41 2.14 -1.27 -5.94
C ASP A 41 0.84 -0.49 -5.74
N THR A 42 -0.27 -0.96 -6.32
CA THR A 42 -1.60 -0.34 -6.18
C THR A 42 -2.02 -0.27 -4.71
N HIS A 43 -1.85 -1.37 -3.97
CA HIS A 43 -2.20 -1.42 -2.55
C HIS A 43 -1.25 -0.61 -1.65
N ILE A 44 0.05 -0.56 -1.97
CA ILE A 44 1.00 0.31 -1.26
C ILE A 44 0.63 1.79 -1.42
N VAL A 45 0.33 2.22 -2.65
CA VAL A 45 -0.08 3.61 -2.92
C VAL A 45 -1.39 3.94 -2.20
N ARG A 46 -2.34 3.00 -2.18
CA ARG A 46 -3.60 3.14 -1.42
C ARG A 46 -3.33 3.30 0.09
N ALA A 47 -2.44 2.49 0.66
CA ALA A 47 -2.08 2.54 2.07
C ALA A 47 -1.39 3.86 2.43
N GLN A 48 -0.46 4.34 1.59
CA GLN A 48 0.19 5.63 1.76
C GLN A 48 -0.79 6.80 1.66
N SER A 49 -1.76 6.71 0.74
CA SER A 49 -2.81 7.72 0.57
C SER A 49 -3.74 7.79 1.78
N LEU A 50 -4.11 6.64 2.35
CA LEU A 50 -4.89 6.57 3.59
C LEU A 50 -4.12 7.17 4.78
N LYS A 51 -2.84 6.80 4.96
CA LYS A 51 -1.97 7.38 6.00
C LYS A 51 -1.78 8.89 5.84
N SER A 52 -1.69 9.39 4.60
CA SER A 52 -1.53 10.81 4.32
C SER A 52 -2.83 11.61 4.53
N LYS A 53 -4.00 11.04 4.20
CA LYS A 53 -5.30 11.65 4.48
C LYS A 53 -5.56 11.80 5.99
N VAL A 54 -5.22 10.78 6.79
CA VAL A 54 -5.31 10.86 8.26
C VAL A 54 -4.41 11.97 8.83
N LYS A 55 -3.27 12.24 8.19
CA LYS A 55 -2.36 13.33 8.60
C LYS A 55 -2.88 14.73 8.29
N THR A 56 -3.85 14.87 7.38
CA THR A 56 -4.35 16.17 6.92
C THR A 56 -5.50 16.71 7.79
N GLU A 57 -6.18 15.85 8.56
CA GLU A 57 -7.26 16.30 9.47
C GLU A 57 -6.76 16.78 10.85
N VAL A 58 -5.48 16.59 11.18
CA VAL A 58 -4.90 17.02 12.46
C VAL A 58 -4.26 18.42 12.39
N ASP A 59 -4.07 19.01 11.20
CA ASP A 59 -3.37 20.29 11.02
C ASP A 59 -4.26 21.43 10.48
N VAL A 60 -5.58 21.41 10.77
CA VAL A 60 -6.47 22.57 10.49
C VAL A 60 -6.98 23.23 11.79
N SER A 61 -6.31 22.95 12.91
CA SER A 61 -6.59 23.60 14.20
C SER A 61 -5.32 24.25 14.76
N SER A 62 -4.82 25.31 14.12
CA SER A 62 -4.10 26.43 14.78
C SER A 62 -3.54 27.42 13.75
N SER A 63 -4.34 28.38 13.31
CA SER A 63 -3.82 29.76 13.15
C SER A 63 -4.98 30.74 13.15
N SER A 64 -5.50 31.00 14.35
CA SER A 64 -6.30 32.18 14.63
C SER A 64 -5.42 33.42 14.55
N THR A 65 -5.88 34.39 13.77
CA THR A 65 -5.82 35.84 13.98
C THR A 65 -4.49 36.45 14.43
N PHE A 66 -3.90 37.30 13.58
CA PHE A 66 -3.31 38.55 14.07
C PHE A 66 -3.54 39.68 13.06
N THR A 67 -3.83 40.85 13.63
CA THR A 67 -4.40 42.11 13.11
C THR A 67 -3.94 42.62 11.75
#